data_AF-A0A443QFL5-F1
#
_entry.id   AF-A0A443QFL5-F1
#
_cell.length_a   1.000
_cell.length_b   1.000
_cell.length_c   1.000
_cell.angle_alpha   90.00
_cell.angle_beta   90.00
_cell.angle_gamma   90.00
#
_symmetry.space_group_name_H-M   'P 1'
#
loop_
_entity.id
_entity.type
_entity.pdbx_description
1 polymer ?
#
loop_
_entity_poly.entity_id
_entity_poly.type
_entity_poly.pdbx_seq_one_letter_code
_entity_poly.pdbx_strand_id
1 'polypeptide(L)'
;PLPDKQISGRYQQEFIHHRMVQLQLWVNRICRHPVLSQCDAWMHFITCTADEKRWKAGKRRAERDEFVGASFFFTVQTPNVALEMAAVEKQTDNFGKFVLKMDDAVKNLFAVAQEGSKKYLTQYKKDFSKISSAFQQLEAAFEISGQQESSLIEAIKHTSNTYESIATLFENQPKNDFEPLSDVLHEYKGMLAAWPDILQIHKGALHRKRDNLKLQEEGKVDASVANSVAQRADVVSYATLAEISHFHSERKNDFKNAMINFLNSQIQLYQNVVENLQQTLSMYQ
;
A
#
# COMPACT_ATOMS: atom_id res chain seq x y z
N PRO A 1 2.20 -4.19 -6.33
CA PRO A 1 2.28 -5.61 -6.80
C PRO A 1 0.86 -6.14 -7.03
N LEU A 2 0.68 -7.16 -7.87
CA LEU A 2 -0.61 -7.86 -7.92
C LEU A 2 -0.78 -8.69 -6.63
N PRO A 3 -2.01 -8.80 -6.10
CA PRO A 3 -2.25 -9.60 -4.90
C PRO A 3 -2.09 -11.10 -5.19
N ASP A 4 -1.67 -11.83 -4.16
CA ASP A 4 -1.34 -13.26 -4.26
C ASP A 4 -2.53 -14.11 -4.72
N LYS A 5 -2.21 -15.20 -5.42
CA LYS A 5 -3.17 -16.25 -5.75
C LYS A 5 -3.18 -17.28 -4.63
N GLN A 6 -4.35 -17.57 -4.08
CA GLN A 6 -4.52 -18.61 -3.06
C GLN A 6 -5.31 -19.79 -3.63
N ILE A 7 -4.85 -21.03 -3.37
CA ILE A 7 -5.50 -22.26 -3.84
C ILE A 7 -6.54 -22.73 -2.81
N SER A 8 -6.15 -22.84 -1.54
CA SER A 8 -7.04 -23.19 -0.43
C SER A 8 -7.84 -21.96 0.04
N GLY A 9 -9.12 -22.10 0.38
CA GLY A 9 -9.94 -20.97 0.86
C GLY A 9 -10.27 -19.91 -0.22
N ARG A 10 -10.01 -20.18 -1.50
CA ARG A 10 -10.17 -19.20 -2.60
C ARG A 10 -11.58 -18.65 -2.82
N TYR A 11 -12.59 -19.30 -2.23
CA TYR A 11 -14.00 -18.90 -2.27
C TYR A 11 -14.48 -18.29 -0.94
N GLN A 12 -13.61 -18.14 0.06
CA GLN A 12 -13.96 -17.47 1.30
C GLN A 12 -14.19 -15.98 1.02
N GLN A 13 -15.30 -15.44 1.54
CA GLN A 13 -15.69 -14.06 1.30
C GLN A 13 -14.60 -13.07 1.74
N GLU A 14 -13.98 -13.32 2.89
CA GLU A 14 -12.91 -12.47 3.42
C GLU A 14 -11.71 -12.40 2.47
N PHE A 15 -11.29 -13.56 1.94
CA PHE A 15 -10.21 -13.62 0.95
C PHE A 15 -10.56 -12.86 -0.34
N ILE A 16 -11.79 -13.06 -0.85
CA ILE A 16 -12.25 -12.37 -2.06
C ILE A 16 -12.28 -10.86 -1.85
N HIS A 17 -12.83 -10.41 -0.72
CA HIS A 17 -12.96 -9.00 -0.38
C HIS A 17 -11.59 -8.33 -0.30
N HIS A 18 -10.68 -8.87 0.51
CA HIS A 18 -9.32 -8.34 0.65
C HIS A 18 -8.58 -8.30 -0.70
N ARG A 19 -8.70 -9.36 -1.51
CA ARG A 19 -8.10 -9.40 -2.84
C ARG A 19 -8.69 -8.35 -3.80
N MET A 20 -10.00 -8.09 -3.72
CA MET A 20 -10.65 -7.03 -4.50
C MET A 20 -10.12 -5.64 -4.14
N VAL A 21 -9.94 -5.36 -2.84
CA VAL A 21 -9.36 -4.09 -2.36
C VAL A 21 -7.95 -3.91 -2.92
N GLN A 22 -7.10 -4.92 -2.81
CA GLN A 22 -5.73 -4.86 -3.33
C GLN A 22 -5.67 -4.73 -4.86
N LEU A 23 -6.56 -5.40 -5.59
CA LEU A 23 -6.70 -5.19 -7.04
C LEU A 23 -7.13 -3.77 -7.37
N GLN A 24 -8.07 -3.20 -6.63
CA GLN A 24 -8.52 -1.83 -6.84
C GLN A 24 -7.37 -0.82 -6.61
N LEU A 25 -6.56 -1.03 -5.56
CA LEU A 25 -5.38 -0.21 -5.33
C LEU A 25 -4.37 -0.31 -6.48
N TRP A 26 -4.12 -1.54 -6.96
CA TRP A 26 -3.25 -1.76 -8.11
C TRP A 26 -3.77 -1.05 -9.37
N VAL A 27 -5.07 -1.18 -9.69
CA VAL A 27 -5.71 -0.47 -10.82
C VAL A 27 -5.56 1.04 -10.66
N ASN A 28 -5.87 1.57 -9.47
CA ASN A 28 -5.74 3.00 -9.18
C ASN A 28 -4.31 3.49 -9.37
N ARG A 29 -3.30 2.69 -9.02
CA ARG A 29 -1.89 3.03 -9.23
C ARG A 29 -1.56 3.13 -10.72
N ILE A 30 -1.95 2.12 -11.50
CA ILE A 30 -1.71 2.12 -12.95
C ILE A 30 -2.38 3.34 -13.59
N CYS A 31 -3.64 3.63 -13.24
CA CYS A 31 -4.38 4.78 -13.77
C CYS A 31 -3.79 6.14 -13.38
N ARG A 32 -3.17 6.26 -12.20
CA ARG A 32 -2.51 7.51 -11.76
C ARG A 32 -1.11 7.70 -12.35
N HIS A 33 -0.49 6.62 -12.83
CA HIS A 33 0.86 6.69 -13.37
C HIS A 33 0.84 7.28 -14.79
N PRO A 34 1.62 8.35 -15.07
CA PRO A 34 1.53 9.07 -16.34
C PRO A 34 1.93 8.23 -17.55
N VAL A 35 2.89 7.32 -17.42
CA VAL A 35 3.28 6.39 -18.50
C VAL A 35 2.40 5.14 -18.56
N LEU A 36 2.25 4.39 -17.46
CA LEU A 36 1.54 3.10 -17.46
C LEU A 36 0.05 3.24 -17.83
N SER A 37 -0.63 4.31 -17.42
CA SER A 37 -2.04 4.56 -17.77
C SER A 37 -2.28 4.75 -19.27
N GLN A 38 -1.24 5.11 -20.03
CA GLN A 38 -1.30 5.33 -21.47
C GLN A 38 -0.80 4.13 -22.28
N CYS A 39 -0.37 3.05 -21.61
CA CYS A 39 0.14 1.87 -22.29
C CYS A 39 -0.97 1.19 -23.12
N ASP A 40 -0.70 0.86 -24.39
CA ASP A 40 -1.65 0.17 -25.27
C ASP A 40 -2.16 -1.14 -24.68
N ALA A 41 -1.30 -1.90 -24.01
CA ALA A 41 -1.70 -3.14 -23.34
C ALA A 41 -2.71 -2.88 -22.21
N TRP A 42 -2.50 -1.81 -21.44
CA TRP A 42 -3.42 -1.38 -20.39
C TRP A 42 -4.75 -0.88 -20.96
N MET A 43 -4.70 -0.02 -21.98
CA MET A 43 -5.89 0.50 -22.64
C MET A 43 -6.71 -0.62 -23.27
N HIS A 44 -6.07 -1.59 -23.92
CA HIS A 44 -6.77 -2.79 -24.42
C HIS A 44 -7.37 -3.61 -23.27
N PHE A 45 -6.65 -3.77 -22.15
CA PHE A 45 -7.14 -4.49 -20.98
C PHE A 45 -8.45 -3.90 -20.42
N ILE A 46 -8.56 -2.59 -20.31
CA ILE A 46 -9.72 -1.92 -19.69
C ILE A 46 -10.85 -1.58 -20.67
N THR A 47 -10.55 -1.40 -21.97
CA THR A 47 -11.54 -0.93 -22.97
C THR A 47 -12.07 -2.03 -23.91
N CYS A 48 -11.40 -3.18 -23.98
CA CYS A 48 -11.88 -4.26 -24.84
C CYS A 48 -13.21 -4.80 -24.31
N THR A 49 -14.28 -4.60 -25.09
CA THR A 49 -15.60 -5.18 -24.82
C THR A 49 -15.56 -6.71 -24.97
N ALA A 50 -16.65 -7.40 -24.64
CA ALA A 50 -16.76 -8.88 -24.60
C ALA A 50 -16.65 -9.59 -25.98
N ASP A 51 -15.82 -9.08 -26.89
CA ASP A 51 -15.40 -9.73 -28.13
C ASP A 51 -14.12 -10.53 -27.88
N GLU A 52 -14.27 -11.85 -27.85
CA GLU A 52 -13.17 -12.79 -27.62
C GLU A 52 -12.09 -12.74 -28.72
N LYS A 53 -12.47 -12.46 -29.98
CA LYS A 53 -11.51 -12.37 -31.09
C LYS A 53 -10.67 -11.11 -30.96
N ARG A 54 -11.31 -9.97 -30.69
CA ARG A 54 -10.63 -8.70 -30.43
C ARG A 54 -9.70 -8.81 -29.22
N TRP A 55 -10.16 -9.44 -28.14
CA TRP A 55 -9.35 -9.69 -26.95
C TRP A 55 -8.07 -10.48 -27.29
N LYS A 56 -8.21 -11.63 -27.95
CA LYS A 56 -7.07 -12.50 -28.34
C LYS A 56 -6.10 -11.77 -29.27
N ALA A 57 -6.59 -10.95 -30.19
CA ALA A 57 -5.75 -10.18 -31.10
C ALA A 57 -4.92 -9.13 -30.35
N GLY A 58 -5.54 -8.35 -29.46
CA GLY A 58 -4.81 -7.36 -28.64
C GLY A 58 -3.82 -8.00 -27.67
N LYS A 59 -4.18 -9.11 -27.03
CA LYS A 59 -3.25 -9.90 -26.19
C LYS A 59 -2.00 -10.32 -26.97
N ARG A 60 -2.18 -10.91 -28.16
CA ARG A 60 -1.07 -11.34 -29.03
C ARG A 60 -0.22 -10.18 -29.57
N ARG A 61 -0.78 -8.97 -29.65
CA ARG A 61 -0.04 -7.76 -30.02
C ARG A 61 0.86 -7.33 -28.87
N ALA A 62 0.32 -7.24 -27.65
CA ALA A 62 1.08 -6.91 -26.45
C ALA A 62 2.19 -7.95 -26.17
N GLU A 63 1.94 -9.24 -26.39
CA GLU A 63 2.94 -10.31 -26.25
C GLU A 63 4.08 -10.25 -27.29
N ARG A 64 3.91 -9.51 -28.39
CA ARG A 64 4.88 -9.37 -29.49
C ARG A 64 5.54 -7.99 -29.54
N ASP A 65 5.35 -7.17 -28.53
CA ASP A 65 5.95 -5.84 -28.47
C ASP A 65 7.49 -5.94 -28.44
N GLU A 66 8.15 -5.23 -29.35
CA GLU A 66 9.61 -5.18 -29.47
C GLU A 66 10.22 -4.09 -28.57
N PHE A 67 9.43 -3.12 -28.12
CA PHE A 67 9.85 -2.00 -27.27
C PHE A 67 9.82 -2.34 -25.78
N VAL A 68 10.28 -3.53 -25.43
CA VAL A 68 10.37 -4.03 -24.05
C VAL A 68 11.80 -3.96 -23.52
N GLY A 69 11.95 -3.95 -22.19
CA GLY A 69 13.26 -3.88 -21.54
C GLY A 69 14.04 -2.63 -21.95
N ALA A 70 15.30 -2.79 -22.38
CA ALA A 70 16.13 -1.65 -22.80
C ALA A 70 15.58 -0.92 -24.04
N SER A 71 14.86 -1.63 -24.93
CA SER A 71 14.28 -1.03 -26.14
C SER A 71 13.20 0.01 -25.83
N PHE A 72 12.59 -0.05 -24.64
CA PHE A 72 11.64 0.96 -24.18
C PHE A 72 12.24 2.37 -24.22
N PHE A 73 13.53 2.55 -23.90
CA PHE A 73 14.16 3.88 -23.93
C PHE A 73 14.26 4.50 -25.32
N PHE A 74 14.00 3.75 -26.41
CA PHE A 74 13.85 4.34 -27.74
C PHE A 74 12.53 5.12 -27.91
N THR A 75 11.53 4.85 -27.08
CA THR A 75 10.22 5.54 -27.13
C THR A 75 10.19 6.79 -26.25
N VAL A 76 11.22 6.97 -25.39
CA VAL A 76 11.30 8.09 -24.46
C VAL A 76 12.00 9.28 -25.11
N GLN A 77 11.29 10.40 -25.19
CA GLN A 77 11.86 11.69 -25.59
C GLN A 77 12.22 12.52 -24.35
N THR A 78 13.40 13.12 -24.35
CA THR A 78 13.91 13.88 -23.21
C THR A 78 14.35 15.28 -23.62
N PRO A 79 14.43 16.24 -22.69
CA PRO A 79 14.98 17.56 -22.97
C PRO A 79 16.40 17.45 -23.53
N ASN A 80 16.74 18.28 -24.52
CA ASN A 80 18.08 18.33 -25.09
C ASN A 80 19.05 19.13 -24.19
N VAL A 81 19.13 18.73 -22.92
CA VAL A 81 20.00 19.31 -21.90
C VAL A 81 20.82 18.19 -21.30
N ALA A 82 22.15 18.29 -21.39
CA ALA A 82 23.04 17.30 -20.83
C ALA A 82 22.95 17.30 -19.30
N LEU A 83 22.90 16.11 -18.71
CA LEU A 83 22.89 15.96 -17.26
C LEU A 83 24.32 15.92 -16.70
N GLU A 84 24.52 16.62 -15.59
CA GLU A 84 25.76 16.54 -14.83
C GLU A 84 25.85 15.18 -14.11
N MET A 85 26.76 14.33 -14.57
CA MET A 85 26.87 12.94 -14.10
C MET A 85 27.04 12.83 -12.58
N ALA A 86 27.88 13.67 -11.98
CA ALA A 86 28.14 13.65 -10.54
C ALA A 86 26.89 14.01 -9.72
N ALA A 87 26.07 14.96 -10.21
CA ALA A 87 24.81 15.33 -9.57
C ALA A 87 23.79 14.19 -9.65
N VAL A 88 23.66 13.55 -10.82
CA VAL A 88 22.76 12.40 -11.02
C VAL A 88 23.16 11.23 -10.12
N GLU A 89 24.45 10.84 -10.10
CA GLU A 89 24.94 9.76 -9.23
C GLU A 89 24.64 10.04 -7.76
N LYS A 90 24.97 11.25 -7.28
CA LYS A 90 24.68 11.65 -5.90
C LYS A 90 23.19 11.54 -5.58
N GLN A 91 22.32 11.95 -6.49
CA GLN A 91 20.87 11.88 -6.30
C GLN A 91 20.38 10.43 -6.25
N THR A 92 20.81 9.57 -7.18
CA THR A 92 20.38 8.17 -7.23
C THR A 92 20.96 7.33 -6.09
N ASP A 93 22.20 7.62 -5.64
CA ASP A 93 22.80 6.97 -4.47
C ASP A 93 22.05 7.33 -3.18
N ASN A 94 21.69 8.60 -3.01
CA ASN A 94 20.88 9.04 -1.88
C ASN A 94 19.49 8.40 -1.91
N PHE A 95 18.87 8.31 -3.08
CA PHE A 95 17.60 7.62 -3.26
C PHE A 95 17.70 6.13 -2.95
N GLY A 96 18.76 5.45 -3.37
CA GLY A 96 19.00 4.04 -3.03
C GLY A 96 19.11 3.80 -1.52
N LYS A 97 19.83 4.67 -0.79
CA LYS A 97 19.88 4.64 0.68
C LYS A 97 18.51 4.86 1.31
N PHE A 98 17.71 5.78 0.74
CA PHE A 98 16.35 6.03 1.17
C PHE A 98 15.44 4.82 0.96
N VAL A 99 15.51 4.16 -0.21
CA VAL A 99 14.71 2.96 -0.53
C VAL A 99 14.96 1.86 0.50
N LEU A 100 16.22 1.57 0.82
CA LEU A 100 16.58 0.54 1.82
C LEU A 100 15.97 0.86 3.19
N LYS A 101 16.16 2.09 3.68
CA LYS A 101 15.59 2.50 4.98
C LYS A 101 14.06 2.49 4.98
N MET A 102 13.44 2.90 3.88
CA MET A 102 11.99 2.91 3.75
C MET A 102 11.42 1.49 3.70
N ASP A 103 12.09 0.57 3.01
CA ASP A 103 11.69 -0.85 2.95
C ASP A 103 11.68 -1.49 4.33
N ASP A 104 12.73 -1.30 5.13
CA ASP A 104 12.78 -1.77 6.53
C ASP A 104 11.64 -1.16 7.37
N ALA A 105 11.42 0.15 7.26
CA ALA A 105 10.38 0.85 8.01
C ALA A 105 8.96 0.39 7.62
N VAL A 106 8.70 0.22 6.32
CA VAL A 106 7.42 -0.26 5.79
C VAL A 106 7.15 -1.70 6.23
N LYS A 107 8.16 -2.58 6.16
CA LYS A 107 8.04 -3.97 6.64
C LYS A 107 7.74 -4.04 8.12
N ASN A 108 8.43 -3.23 8.93
CA ASN A 108 8.19 -3.17 10.37
C ASN A 108 6.78 -2.67 10.68
N LEU A 109 6.36 -1.54 10.10
CA LEU A 109 5.04 -0.98 10.34
C LEU A 109 3.93 -1.92 9.84
N PHE A 110 4.14 -2.60 8.71
CA PHE A 110 3.21 -3.62 8.21
C PHE A 110 3.04 -4.77 9.20
N ALA A 111 4.14 -5.29 9.77
CA ALA A 111 4.07 -6.34 10.79
C ALA A 111 3.31 -5.88 12.05
N VAL A 112 3.58 -4.66 12.52
CA VAL A 112 2.87 -4.07 13.66
C VAL A 112 1.38 -3.85 13.36
N ALA A 113 1.03 -3.40 12.17
CA ALA A 113 -0.37 -3.20 11.76
C ALA A 113 -1.14 -4.53 11.70
N GLN A 114 -0.51 -5.59 11.18
CA GLN A 114 -1.07 -6.94 11.15
C GLN A 114 -1.26 -7.52 12.56
N GLU A 115 -0.28 -7.32 13.44
CA GLU A 115 -0.42 -7.71 14.86
C GLU A 115 -1.53 -6.91 15.56
N GLY A 116 -1.62 -5.62 15.28
CA GLY A 116 -2.68 -4.73 15.77
C GLY A 116 -4.06 -5.24 15.37
N SER A 117 -4.30 -5.45 14.07
CA SER A 117 -5.56 -6.01 13.56
C SER A 117 -5.92 -7.33 14.26
N LYS A 118 -4.95 -8.26 14.38
CA LYS A 118 -5.17 -9.54 15.06
C LYS A 118 -5.54 -9.37 16.55
N LYS A 119 -4.89 -8.45 17.26
CA LYS A 119 -5.20 -8.19 18.69
C LYS A 119 -6.62 -7.67 18.88
N TYR A 120 -7.10 -6.82 17.97
CA TYR A 120 -8.47 -6.30 18.00
C TYR A 120 -9.50 -7.41 17.80
N LEU A 121 -9.32 -8.22 16.75
CA LEU A 121 -10.21 -9.34 16.44
C LEU A 121 -10.25 -10.43 17.53
N THR A 122 -9.13 -10.65 18.22
CA THR A 122 -8.99 -11.80 19.13
C THR A 122 -8.95 -11.37 20.59
N GLN A 123 -7.92 -10.65 21.01
CA GLN A 123 -7.64 -10.37 22.41
C GLN A 123 -8.62 -9.35 23.00
N TYR A 124 -8.79 -8.19 22.35
CA TYR A 124 -9.68 -7.15 22.88
C TYR A 124 -11.13 -7.57 22.89
N LYS A 125 -11.63 -8.17 21.80
CA LYS A 125 -12.96 -8.80 21.77
C LYS A 125 -13.14 -9.74 22.97
N LYS A 126 -12.22 -10.69 23.15
CA LYS A 126 -12.30 -11.69 24.23
C LYS A 126 -12.31 -11.05 25.62
N ASP A 127 -11.48 -10.04 25.85
CA ASP A 127 -11.37 -9.40 27.16
C ASP A 127 -12.62 -8.59 27.50
N PHE A 128 -13.19 -7.85 26.55
CA PHE A 128 -14.44 -7.13 26.77
C PHE A 128 -15.65 -8.06 26.93
N SER A 129 -15.75 -9.14 26.14
CA SER A 129 -16.82 -10.14 26.32
C SER A 129 -16.72 -10.84 27.68
N LYS A 130 -15.51 -11.07 28.21
CA LYS A 130 -15.34 -11.60 29.58
C LYS A 130 -15.87 -10.65 30.65
N ILE A 131 -15.63 -9.34 30.50
CA ILE A 131 -16.20 -8.34 31.42
C ILE A 131 -17.72 -8.38 31.34
N SER A 132 -18.29 -8.44 30.13
CA SER A 132 -19.73 -8.60 29.92
C SER A 132 -20.26 -9.83 30.67
N SER A 133 -19.66 -11.01 30.47
CA SER A 133 -20.08 -12.25 31.13
C SER A 133 -19.99 -12.18 32.66
N ALA A 134 -19.01 -11.46 33.21
CA ALA A 134 -18.90 -11.28 34.67
C ALA A 134 -20.07 -10.44 35.22
N PHE A 135 -20.48 -9.39 34.52
CA PHE A 135 -21.66 -8.60 34.90
C PHE A 135 -22.97 -9.40 34.77
N GLN A 136 -23.10 -10.27 33.76
CA GLN A 136 -24.27 -11.17 33.64
C GLN A 136 -24.38 -12.13 34.82
N GLN A 137 -23.24 -12.68 35.28
CA GLN A 137 -23.23 -13.55 36.46
C GLN A 137 -23.63 -12.78 37.73
N LEU A 138 -23.22 -11.52 37.84
CA LEU A 138 -23.60 -10.65 38.95
C LEU A 138 -25.09 -10.29 38.93
N GLU A 139 -25.62 -9.92 37.76
CA GLU A 139 -27.07 -9.71 37.54
C GLU A 139 -27.87 -10.94 37.99
N ALA A 140 -27.52 -12.12 37.48
CA ALA A 140 -28.23 -13.36 37.80
C ALA A 140 -28.20 -13.69 39.31
N ALA A 141 -27.12 -13.35 40.00
CA ALA A 141 -27.05 -13.52 41.46
C ALA A 141 -28.03 -12.58 42.20
N PHE A 142 -28.19 -11.34 41.72
CA PHE A 142 -29.10 -10.36 42.31
C PHE A 142 -30.56 -10.73 42.06
N GLU A 143 -30.90 -11.29 40.89
CA GLU A 143 -32.25 -11.78 40.57
C GLU A 143 -32.73 -12.86 41.55
N ILE A 144 -31.82 -13.69 42.07
CA ILE A 144 -32.15 -14.78 43.01
C ILE A 144 -32.37 -14.27 44.44
N SER A 145 -31.91 -13.06 44.78
CA SER A 145 -31.94 -12.52 46.14
C SER A 145 -33.35 -12.35 46.73
N GLY A 146 -34.37 -12.25 45.86
CA GLY A 146 -35.75 -11.97 46.25
C GLY A 146 -36.00 -10.56 46.78
N GLN A 147 -35.01 -9.65 46.71
CA GLN A 147 -35.14 -8.25 47.09
C GLN A 147 -35.75 -7.41 45.96
N GLN A 148 -36.43 -6.31 46.29
CA GLN A 148 -36.95 -5.35 45.29
C GLN A 148 -35.85 -4.38 44.82
N GLU A 149 -34.93 -4.87 43.98
CA GLU A 149 -33.78 -4.12 43.44
C GLU A 149 -33.84 -3.99 41.90
N SER A 150 -35.04 -3.96 41.31
CA SER A 150 -35.23 -4.10 39.86
C SER A 150 -34.46 -3.07 39.02
N SER A 151 -34.40 -1.81 39.45
CA SER A 151 -33.65 -0.76 38.72
C SER A 151 -32.14 -1.02 38.72
N LEU A 152 -31.59 -1.50 39.83
CA LEU A 152 -30.17 -1.84 39.93
C LEU A 152 -29.82 -3.07 39.09
N ILE A 153 -30.68 -4.09 39.11
CA ILE A 153 -30.52 -5.30 38.28
C ILE A 153 -30.52 -4.91 36.80
N GLU A 154 -31.48 -4.07 36.37
CA GLU A 154 -31.54 -3.55 34.99
C GLU A 154 -30.28 -2.77 34.61
N ALA A 155 -29.74 -1.92 35.51
CA ALA A 155 -28.50 -1.18 35.26
C ALA A 155 -27.27 -2.10 35.13
N ILE A 156 -27.16 -3.15 35.95
CA ILE A 156 -26.09 -4.16 35.86
C ILE A 156 -26.19 -4.95 34.56
N LYS A 157 -27.41 -5.36 34.18
CA LYS A 157 -27.67 -6.01 32.89
C LYS A 157 -27.26 -5.11 31.72
N HIS A 158 -27.63 -3.83 31.77
CA HIS A 158 -27.27 -2.86 30.75
C HIS A 158 -25.74 -2.72 30.64
N THR A 159 -25.02 -2.71 31.76
CA THR A 159 -23.55 -2.71 31.78
C THR A 159 -22.95 -3.91 31.07
N SER A 160 -23.48 -5.11 31.29
CA SER A 160 -23.05 -6.29 30.51
C SER A 160 -23.22 -6.07 29.01
N ASN A 161 -24.42 -5.69 28.58
CA ASN A 161 -24.73 -5.49 27.16
C ASN A 161 -23.83 -4.41 26.52
N THR A 162 -23.50 -3.37 27.26
CA THR A 162 -22.55 -2.34 26.83
C THR A 162 -21.15 -2.91 26.63
N TYR A 163 -20.63 -3.73 27.53
CA TYR A 163 -19.32 -4.34 27.34
C TYR A 163 -19.29 -5.34 26.17
N GLU A 164 -20.39 -6.04 25.89
CA GLU A 164 -20.51 -6.89 24.69
C GLU A 164 -20.56 -6.05 23.40
N SER A 165 -21.23 -4.89 23.44
CA SER A 165 -21.26 -3.93 22.34
C SER A 165 -19.86 -3.36 22.07
N ILE A 166 -19.11 -3.01 23.13
CA ILE A 166 -17.71 -2.59 23.02
C ILE A 166 -16.84 -3.71 22.44
N ALA A 167 -17.01 -4.97 22.85
CA ALA A 167 -16.29 -6.10 22.26
C ALA A 167 -16.51 -6.19 20.74
N THR A 168 -17.76 -5.99 20.31
CA THR A 168 -18.14 -5.98 18.89
C THR A 168 -17.57 -4.78 18.14
N LEU A 169 -17.47 -3.60 18.77
CA LEU A 169 -16.79 -2.44 18.18
C LEU A 169 -15.32 -2.75 17.88
N PHE A 170 -14.60 -3.33 18.85
CA PHE A 170 -13.20 -3.69 18.67
C PHE A 170 -12.99 -4.81 17.64
N GLU A 171 -13.89 -5.80 17.57
CA GLU A 171 -13.85 -6.85 16.55
C GLU A 171 -13.94 -6.28 15.13
N ASN A 172 -14.84 -5.31 14.91
CA ASN A 172 -15.08 -4.76 13.57
C ASN A 172 -14.13 -3.64 13.18
N GLN A 173 -13.39 -3.07 14.14
CA GLN A 173 -12.57 -1.89 13.92
C GLN A 173 -11.45 -2.04 12.89
N PRO A 174 -10.70 -3.16 12.79
CA PRO A 174 -9.52 -3.23 11.91
C PRO A 174 -9.79 -2.88 10.46
N LYS A 175 -11.00 -3.15 9.96
CA LYS A 175 -11.50 -2.80 8.63
C LYS A 175 -11.47 -1.30 8.33
N ASN A 176 -11.49 -0.47 9.37
CA ASN A 176 -11.56 0.98 9.27
C ASN A 176 -10.19 1.67 9.40
N ASP A 177 -9.18 0.99 9.97
CA ASP A 177 -7.87 1.58 10.26
C ASP A 177 -6.67 0.71 9.86
N PHE A 178 -6.40 -0.38 10.57
CA PHE A 178 -5.21 -1.20 10.42
C PHE A 178 -5.19 -1.95 9.09
N GLU A 179 -6.33 -2.40 8.57
CA GLU A 179 -6.42 -3.06 7.27
C GLU A 179 -6.16 -2.08 6.11
N PRO A 180 -6.84 -0.92 5.99
CA PRO A 180 -6.50 0.10 5.00
C PRO A 180 -5.04 0.55 5.06
N LEU A 181 -4.48 0.71 6.27
CA LEU A 181 -3.07 1.04 6.44
C LEU A 181 -2.16 -0.10 5.93
N SER A 182 -2.50 -1.34 6.25
CA SER A 182 -1.77 -2.53 5.80
C SER A 182 -1.75 -2.64 4.29
N ASP A 183 -2.87 -2.35 3.61
CA ASP A 183 -2.95 -2.40 2.16
C ASP A 183 -2.02 -1.39 1.47
N VAL A 184 -1.98 -0.15 1.97
CA VAL A 184 -1.02 0.86 1.49
C VAL A 184 0.41 0.38 1.71
N LEU A 185 0.74 -0.12 2.91
CA LEU A 185 2.08 -0.60 3.23
C LEU A 185 2.49 -1.80 2.37
N HIS A 186 1.57 -2.72 2.10
CA HIS A 186 1.81 -3.87 1.21
C HIS A 186 2.12 -3.42 -0.22
N GLU A 187 1.40 -2.41 -0.72
CA GLU A 187 1.65 -1.84 -2.04
C GLU A 187 3.07 -1.26 -2.13
N TYR A 188 3.45 -0.42 -1.15
CA TYR A 188 4.77 0.19 -1.09
C TYR A 188 5.89 -0.83 -0.91
N LYS A 189 5.69 -1.88 -0.11
CA LYS A 189 6.64 -3.00 0.02
C LYS A 189 6.98 -3.59 -1.36
N GLY A 190 5.98 -3.79 -2.22
CA GLY A 190 6.22 -4.34 -3.56
C GLY A 190 6.88 -3.36 -4.52
N MET A 191 6.56 -2.06 -4.45
CA MET A 191 7.27 -1.04 -5.25
C MET A 191 8.73 -0.89 -4.80
N LEU A 192 8.98 -0.90 -3.50
CA LEU A 192 10.32 -0.82 -2.90
C LEU A 192 11.21 -1.99 -3.31
N ALA A 193 10.65 -3.19 -3.43
CA ALA A 193 11.39 -4.37 -3.88
C ALA A 193 11.91 -4.27 -5.33
N ALA A 194 11.32 -3.44 -6.19
CA ALA A 194 11.74 -3.30 -7.59
C ALA A 194 12.90 -2.30 -7.79
N TRP A 195 13.06 -1.34 -6.86
CA TRP A 195 14.03 -0.26 -6.99
C TRP A 195 15.50 -0.69 -7.05
N PRO A 196 15.98 -1.71 -6.32
CA PRO A 196 17.37 -2.17 -6.42
C PRO A 196 17.77 -2.52 -7.87
N ASP A 197 16.95 -3.27 -8.58
CA ASP A 197 17.21 -3.68 -9.97
C ASP A 197 17.18 -2.47 -10.92
N ILE A 198 16.20 -1.56 -10.73
CA ILE A 198 16.09 -0.32 -11.51
C ILE A 198 17.34 0.55 -11.36
N LEU A 199 17.78 0.76 -10.11
CA LEU A 199 18.98 1.55 -9.82
C LEU A 199 20.25 0.88 -10.32
N GLN A 200 20.32 -0.45 -10.31
CA GLN A 200 21.45 -1.19 -10.89
C GLN A 200 21.56 -0.99 -12.40
N ILE A 201 20.44 -1.04 -13.14
CA ILE A 201 20.40 -0.77 -14.57
C ILE A 201 20.88 0.66 -14.86
N HIS A 202 20.35 1.64 -14.11
CA HIS A 202 20.73 3.04 -14.25
C HIS A 202 22.23 3.28 -13.96
N LYS A 203 22.75 2.68 -12.87
CA LYS A 203 24.18 2.73 -12.53
C LYS A 203 25.06 2.15 -13.64
N GLY A 204 24.62 1.06 -14.28
CA GLY A 204 25.29 0.49 -15.46
C GLY A 204 25.35 1.45 -16.64
N ALA A 205 24.27 2.20 -16.91
CA ALA A 205 24.22 3.20 -17.97
C ALA A 205 25.20 4.37 -17.69
N LEU A 206 25.26 4.84 -16.44
CA LEU A 206 26.20 5.90 -16.04
C LEU A 206 27.66 5.46 -16.13
N HIS A 207 27.97 4.23 -15.71
CA HIS A 207 29.31 3.67 -15.85
C HIS A 207 29.74 3.63 -17.32
N ARG A 208 28.87 3.17 -18.22
CA ARG A 208 29.14 3.17 -19.66
C ARG A 208 29.34 4.57 -20.22
N LYS A 209 28.57 5.58 -19.78
CA LYS A 209 28.77 6.98 -20.16
C LYS A 209 30.17 7.46 -19.74
N ARG A 210 30.56 7.22 -18.49
CA ARG A 210 31.89 7.58 -17.97
C ARG A 210 33.02 6.94 -18.76
N ASP A 211 32.94 5.63 -18.96
CA ASP A 211 34.00 4.89 -19.64
C ASP A 211 34.16 5.34 -21.09
N ASN A 212 33.04 5.63 -21.77
CA ASN A 212 33.08 6.06 -23.16
C ASN A 212 33.66 7.48 -23.32
N LEU A 213 33.33 8.40 -22.42
CA LEU A 213 33.94 9.73 -22.37
C LEU A 213 35.45 9.65 -22.10
N LYS A 214 35.88 8.78 -21.20
CA LYS A 214 37.31 8.54 -20.95
C LYS A 214 38.04 7.98 -22.17
N LEU A 215 37.43 7.02 -22.88
CA LEU A 215 38.00 6.48 -24.11
C LEU A 215 38.10 7.53 -25.23
N GLN A 216 37.16 8.48 -25.27
CA GLN A 216 37.24 9.63 -26.17
C GLN A 216 38.42 10.54 -25.83
N GLU A 217 38.63 10.85 -24.54
CA GLU A 217 39.79 11.63 -24.08
C GLU A 217 41.13 10.94 -24.42
N GLU A 218 41.16 9.61 -24.38
CA GLU A 218 42.32 8.79 -24.80
C GLU A 218 42.45 8.64 -26.33
N GLY A 219 41.54 9.21 -27.12
CA GLY A 219 41.55 9.12 -28.59
C GLY A 219 41.17 7.74 -29.16
N LYS A 220 40.57 6.87 -28.34
CA LYS A 220 40.19 5.49 -28.71
C LYS A 220 38.77 5.36 -29.28
N VAL A 221 37.93 6.39 -29.09
CA VAL A 221 36.55 6.45 -29.56
C VAL A 221 36.27 7.82 -30.18
N ASP A 222 35.58 7.83 -31.30
CA ASP A 222 35.17 9.08 -31.96
C ASP A 222 34.21 9.90 -31.09
N ALA A 223 34.37 11.23 -31.14
CA ALA A 223 33.52 12.15 -30.40
C ALA A 223 32.01 11.99 -30.72
N SER A 224 31.66 11.63 -31.96
CA SER A 224 30.26 11.39 -32.36
C SER A 224 29.67 10.16 -31.67
N VAL A 225 30.44 9.08 -31.55
CA VAL A 225 30.05 7.85 -30.87
C VAL A 225 29.91 8.10 -29.38
N ALA A 226 30.87 8.81 -28.78
CA ALA A 226 30.84 9.15 -27.36
C ALA A 226 29.65 10.02 -26.97
N ASN A 227 29.36 11.04 -27.78
CA ASN A 227 28.17 11.87 -27.59
C ASN A 227 26.87 11.06 -27.71
N SER A 228 26.79 10.12 -28.66
CA SER A 228 25.60 9.25 -28.82
C SER A 228 25.38 8.35 -27.59
N VAL A 229 26.45 7.74 -27.06
CA VAL A 229 26.39 6.93 -25.84
C VAL A 229 25.99 7.79 -24.63
N ALA A 230 26.57 8.99 -24.51
CA ALA A 230 26.23 9.92 -23.44
C ALA A 230 24.76 10.35 -23.48
N GLN A 231 24.23 10.69 -24.65
CA GLN A 231 22.82 11.02 -24.84
C GLN A 231 21.90 9.86 -24.47
N ARG A 232 22.25 8.62 -24.85
CA ARG A 232 21.47 7.43 -24.49
C ARG A 232 21.45 7.19 -22.98
N ALA A 233 22.57 7.35 -22.29
CA ALA A 233 22.62 7.26 -20.84
C ALA A 233 21.83 8.37 -20.14
N ASP A 234 21.77 9.57 -20.74
CA ASP A 234 20.93 10.66 -20.25
C ASP A 234 19.45 10.37 -20.39
N VAL A 235 19.01 9.70 -21.47
CA VAL A 235 17.61 9.23 -21.60
C VAL A 235 17.21 8.31 -20.45
N VAL A 236 18.07 7.33 -20.11
CA VAL A 236 17.85 6.45 -18.96
C VAL A 236 17.80 7.25 -17.66
N SER A 237 18.72 8.20 -17.48
CA SER A 237 18.77 9.04 -16.29
C SER A 237 17.52 9.91 -16.13
N TYR A 238 17.06 10.59 -17.18
CA TYR A 238 15.82 11.36 -17.15
C TYR A 238 14.62 10.50 -16.79
N ALA A 239 14.49 9.32 -17.38
CA ALA A 239 13.41 8.39 -17.07
C ALA A 239 13.45 7.94 -15.60
N THR A 240 14.63 7.55 -15.10
CA THR A 240 14.80 7.16 -13.69
C THR A 240 14.49 8.32 -12.73
N LEU A 241 14.96 9.53 -13.02
CA LEU A 241 14.70 10.72 -12.20
C LEU A 241 13.22 11.12 -12.21
N ALA A 242 12.56 11.01 -13.36
CA ALA A 242 11.12 11.24 -13.49
C ALA A 242 10.34 10.22 -12.63
N GLU A 243 10.73 8.95 -12.65
CA GLU A 243 10.10 7.91 -11.84
C GLU A 243 10.32 8.13 -10.34
N ILE A 244 11.53 8.50 -9.92
CA ILE A 244 11.83 8.88 -8.53
C ILE A 244 10.94 10.03 -8.07
N SER A 245 10.77 11.05 -8.92
CA SER A 245 9.91 12.20 -8.64
C SER A 245 8.44 11.78 -8.51
N HIS A 246 7.96 10.94 -9.43
CA HIS A 246 6.59 10.42 -9.39
C HIS A 246 6.35 9.59 -8.11
N PHE A 247 7.25 8.66 -7.79
CA PHE A 247 7.20 7.85 -6.58
C PHE A 247 7.13 8.71 -5.31
N HIS A 248 7.94 9.76 -5.21
CA HIS A 248 7.89 10.67 -4.06
C HIS A 248 6.59 11.47 -3.97
N SER A 249 6.05 11.94 -5.10
CA SER A 249 4.77 12.65 -5.16
C SER A 249 3.62 11.76 -4.66
N GLU A 250 3.52 10.54 -5.20
CA GLU A 250 2.51 9.56 -4.80
C GLU A 250 2.65 9.18 -3.32
N ARG A 251 3.88 8.87 -2.87
CA ARG A 251 4.17 8.54 -1.47
C ARG A 251 3.69 9.61 -0.51
N LYS A 252 3.92 10.88 -0.81
CA LYS A 252 3.50 11.98 0.05
C LYS A 252 1.98 11.99 0.22
N ASN A 253 1.24 11.82 -0.88
CA ASN A 253 -0.22 11.87 -0.87
C ASN A 253 -0.81 10.62 -0.20
N ASP A 254 -0.33 9.43 -0.55
CA ASP A 254 -0.87 8.18 -0.04
C ASP A 254 -0.65 8.03 1.46
N PHE A 255 0.57 8.27 1.97
CA PHE A 255 0.84 8.19 3.41
C PHE A 255 0.10 9.27 4.19
N LYS A 256 -0.07 10.47 3.63
CA LYS A 256 -0.90 11.51 4.26
C LYS A 256 -2.34 11.01 4.43
N ASN A 257 -2.94 10.49 3.36
CA ASN A 257 -4.31 10.02 3.38
C ASN A 257 -4.49 8.80 4.30
N ALA A 258 -3.54 7.85 4.26
CA ALA A 258 -3.54 6.68 5.13
C ALA A 258 -3.50 7.07 6.62
N MET A 259 -2.64 8.01 6.99
CA MET A 259 -2.54 8.47 8.38
C MET A 259 -3.76 9.27 8.82
N ILE A 260 -4.34 10.10 7.94
CA ILE A 260 -5.60 10.80 8.22
C ILE A 260 -6.72 9.78 8.49
N ASN A 261 -6.87 8.78 7.62
CA ASN A 261 -7.88 7.73 7.79
C ASN A 261 -7.66 6.98 9.11
N PHE A 262 -6.44 6.50 9.36
CA PHE A 262 -6.10 5.74 10.56
C PHE A 262 -6.46 6.51 11.84
N LEU A 263 -6.06 7.79 11.94
CA LEU A 263 -6.30 8.60 13.12
C LEU A 263 -7.79 8.94 13.30
N ASN A 264 -8.49 9.30 12.22
CA ASN A 264 -9.92 9.57 12.29
C ASN A 264 -10.73 8.33 12.73
N SER A 265 -10.42 7.17 12.16
CA SER A 265 -11.06 5.90 12.53
C SER A 265 -10.79 5.52 14.00
N GLN A 266 -9.57 5.74 14.49
CA GLN A 266 -9.24 5.53 15.90
C GLN A 266 -9.98 6.52 16.83
N ILE A 267 -10.03 7.80 16.47
CA ILE A 267 -10.79 8.81 17.23
C ILE A 267 -12.25 8.39 17.34
N GLN A 268 -12.86 7.99 16.21
CA GLN A 268 -14.26 7.57 16.17
C GLN A 268 -14.51 6.33 17.03
N LEU A 269 -13.62 5.33 17.01
CA LEU A 269 -13.70 4.16 17.89
C LEU A 269 -13.81 4.58 19.35
N TYR A 270 -12.86 5.39 19.83
CA TYR A 270 -12.81 5.77 21.24
C TYR A 270 -13.99 6.68 21.63
N GLN A 271 -14.48 7.53 20.72
CA GLN A 271 -15.71 8.31 20.94
C GLN A 271 -16.93 7.40 21.12
N ASN A 272 -17.10 6.39 20.26
CA ASN A 272 -18.20 5.43 20.38
C ASN A 272 -18.12 4.62 21.68
N VAL A 273 -16.91 4.26 22.12
CA VAL A 273 -16.70 3.60 23.42
C VAL A 273 -17.14 4.51 24.57
N VAL A 274 -16.74 5.79 24.54
CA VAL A 274 -17.15 6.77 25.56
C VAL A 274 -18.66 6.94 25.61
N GLU A 275 -19.32 7.06 24.45
CA GLU A 275 -20.78 7.19 24.37
C GLU A 275 -21.50 5.97 24.98
N ASN A 276 -21.05 4.76 24.64
CA ASN A 276 -21.57 3.51 25.22
C ASN A 276 -21.47 3.48 26.75
N LEU A 277 -20.33 3.91 27.29
CA LEU A 277 -20.10 3.96 28.74
C LEU A 277 -20.94 5.05 29.42
N GLN A 278 -21.11 6.22 28.79
CA GLN A 278 -21.95 7.30 29.31
C GLN A 278 -23.43 6.91 29.36
N GLN A 279 -23.93 6.24 28.32
CA GLN A 279 -25.29 5.73 28.29
C GLN A 279 -25.53 4.72 29.43
N THR A 280 -24.64 3.75 29.60
CA THR A 280 -24.71 2.81 30.73
C THR A 280 -24.65 3.51 32.08
N LEU A 281 -23.76 4.50 32.26
CA LEU A 281 -23.63 5.20 33.54
C LEU A 281 -24.94 5.88 33.97
N SER A 282 -25.70 6.42 33.00
CA SER A 282 -26.98 7.07 33.27
C SER A 282 -28.06 6.13 33.84
N MET A 283 -27.92 4.81 33.65
CA MET A 283 -28.84 3.81 34.23
C MET A 283 -28.73 3.72 35.76
N TYR A 284 -27.64 4.23 36.34
CA TYR A 284 -27.39 4.25 37.78
C TYR A 284 -27.71 5.60 38.45
N GLN A 285 -28.18 6.59 37.67
CA GLN A 285 -28.47 7.95 38.12
C GLN A 285 -29.97 8.19 38.16
#